data_AF-S4R3A4-F1
#
_entry.id   AF-S4R3A4-F1
#
_cell.length_a   1.000
_cell.length_b   1.000
_cell.length_c   1.000
_cell.angle_alpha   90.00
_cell.angle_beta   90.00
_cell.angle_gamma   90.00
#
_symmetry.space_group_name_H-M   'P 1'
#
loop_
_entity.id
_entity.type
_entity.pdbx_description
1 polymer ?
#
loop_
_entity_poly.entity_id
_entity_poly.type
_entity_poly.pdbx_seq_one_letter_code
_entity_poly.pdbx_strand_id
1 'polypeptide(L)' 'MLEGVKYLCIPAADSPSQNLTRHFKESIKFIHECRLRGESCLVHCLAGVSRSVTLVIAYIMTVTDFGWEDALHTV' A
#
# COMPACT_ATOMS: atom_id res chain seq x y z
N MET A 1 3.55 17.50 -11.28
CA MET A 1 2.97 16.13 -11.31
C MET A 1 3.51 15.45 -12.55
N LEU A 2 3.89 14.17 -12.47
CA LEU A 2 4.35 13.43 -13.65
C LEU A 2 3.16 13.23 -14.59
N GLU A 3 3.27 13.68 -15.83
CA GLU A 3 2.21 13.50 -16.82
C GLU A 3 1.96 12.01 -17.07
N GLY A 4 0.69 11.61 -17.11
CA GLY A 4 0.28 10.21 -17.33
C GLY A 4 0.34 9.31 -16.09
N VAL A 5 0.79 9.80 -14.93
CA VAL A 5 0.83 9.00 -13.69
C VAL A 5 -0.36 9.32 -12.81
N LYS A 6 -1.17 8.31 -12.47
CA LYS A 6 -2.17 8.43 -11.41
C LYS A 6 -1.48 8.45 -10.05
N TYR A 7 -1.87 9.37 -9.18
CA TYR A 7 -1.21 9.59 -7.90
C TYR A 7 -2.22 9.61 -6.75
N LEU A 8 -1.91 8.88 -5.69
CA LEU A 8 -2.64 8.89 -4.42
C LEU A 8 -1.68 9.31 -3.31
N CYS A 9 -1.99 10.40 -2.62
CA CYS A 9 -1.20 10.91 -1.50
C CYS A 9 -1.91 10.66 -0.18
N ILE A 10 -1.30 9.89 0.71
CA ILE A 10 -1.83 9.61 2.04
C ILE A 10 -0.94 10.31 3.08
N PRO A 11 -1.42 11.39 3.74
CA PRO A 11 -0.68 12.05 4.80
C PRO A 11 -0.69 11.18 6.07
N ALA A 12 0.45 10.59 6.40
CA ALA A 12 0.62 9.75 7.57
C ALA A 12 1.99 9.93 8.22
N ALA A 13 2.00 10.18 9.53
CA ALA A 13 3.22 10.22 10.33
C ALA A 13 3.80 8.82 10.52
N ASP A 14 5.13 8.73 10.63
CA ASP A 14 5.80 7.48 11.03
C ASP A 14 5.83 7.39 12.56
N SER A 15 4.69 7.04 13.15
CA SER A 15 4.51 6.99 14.59
C SER A 15 3.60 5.82 14.97
N PRO A 16 3.84 5.13 16.09
CA PRO A 16 2.93 4.13 16.62
C PRO A 16 1.50 4.64 16.86
N SER A 17 1.31 5.95 17.08
CA SER A 17 0.00 6.57 17.25
C SER A 17 -0.72 6.88 15.94
N GLN A 18 -0.05 6.77 14.80
CA GLN A 18 -0.67 6.98 13.49
C GLN A 18 -1.56 5.78 13.14
N ASN A 19 -2.87 5.99 13.13
CA ASN A 19 -3.80 4.99 12.61
C ASN A 19 -3.72 4.93 11.07
N LEU A 20 -3.12 3.86 10.54
CA LEU A 20 -3.05 3.59 9.10
C LEU A 20 -4.25 2.79 8.55
N THR A 21 -5.00 2.09 9.41
CA THR A 21 -6.08 1.19 8.96
C THR A 21 -7.21 1.94 8.26
N ARG A 22 -7.44 3.21 8.64
CA ARG A 22 -8.38 4.12 7.96
C ARG A 22 -8.06 4.34 6.47
N HIS A 23 -6.81 4.12 6.05
CA HIS A 23 -6.38 4.29 4.67
C HIS A 23 -6.39 2.99 3.86
N PHE A 24 -6.55 1.82 4.51
CA PHE A 24 -6.43 0.53 3.84
C PHE A 24 -7.39 0.39 2.67
N LYS A 25 -8.68 0.72 2.86
CA LYS A 25 -9.69 0.59 1.79
C LYS A 25 -9.31 1.38 0.54
N GLU A 26 -8.86 2.62 0.72
CA GLU A 26 -8.48 3.51 -0.38
C GLU A 26 -7.19 3.04 -1.07
N SER A 27 -6.16 2.73 -0.29
CA SER A 27 -4.87 2.28 -0.83
C SER A 27 -4.98 0.93 -1.55
N ILE A 28 -5.71 -0.04 -0.96
CA ILE A 28 -5.96 -1.35 -1.55
C ILE A 28 -6.68 -1.20 -2.88
N LYS A 29 -7.75 -0.39 -2.92
CA LYS A 29 -8.50 -0.13 -4.16
C LYS A 29 -7.58 0.47 -5.23
N PHE A 30 -6.77 1.47 -4.88
CA PHE A 30 -5.84 2.12 -5.81
C PHE A 30 -4.84 1.13 -6.42
N ILE A 31 -4.20 0.31 -5.57
CA ILE A 31 -3.23 -0.72 -6.01
C ILE A 31 -3.93 -1.78 -6.86
N HIS A 32 -5.09 -2.27 -6.42
CA HIS A 32 -5.81 -3.34 -7.11
C HIS A 32 -6.29 -2.91 -8.49
N GLU A 33 -6.82 -1.70 -8.62
CA GLU A 33 -7.25 -1.16 -9.92
C GLU A 33 -6.07 -1.00 -10.90
N CYS A 34 -4.89 -0.59 -10.40
CA CYS A 34 -3.68 -0.55 -11.21
C CYS A 34 -3.31 -1.95 -11.73
N ARG A 35 -3.31 -2.96 -10.84
CA ARG A 35 -3.09 -4.36 -11.22
C ARG A 35 -4.10 -4.87 -12.25
N LEU A 36 -5.40 -4.60 -12.06
CA LEU A 36 -6.45 -5.05 -12.98
C LEU A 36 -6.32 -4.44 -14.38
N ARG A 37 -5.70 -3.25 -14.50
CA ARG A 37 -5.39 -2.62 -15.79
C ARG A 37 -4.09 -3.12 -16.41
N GLY A 38 -3.35 -4.02 -15.75
CA GLY A 38 -2.02 -4.45 -16.20
C GLY A 38 -0.96 -3.35 -16.11
N GLU A 39 -1.18 -2.35 -15.25
CA GLU A 39 -0.26 -1.23 -15.01
C GLU A 39 0.65 -1.53 -13.79
N SER A 40 1.75 -0.78 -13.69
CA SER A 40 2.66 -0.84 -12.53
C SER A 40 2.31 0.23 -11.49
N CYS A 41 2.29 -0.15 -10.21
CA CYS A 41 2.05 0.75 -9.08
C CYS A 41 3.30 0.88 -8.21
N LEU A 42 3.82 2.10 -8.04
CA LEU A 42 4.86 2.38 -7.06
C LEU A 42 4.23 2.79 -5.73
N VAL A 43 4.49 2.02 -4.66
CA VAL A 43 4.09 2.36 -3.30
C VAL A 43 5.34 2.72 -2.51
N HIS A 44 5.43 3.95 -2.02
CA HIS A 44 6.61 4.40 -1.27
C HIS A 44 6.22 5.24 -0.05
N CYS A 45 7.12 5.29 0.93
CA CYS A 45 7.12 6.30 1.99
C CYS A 45 8.50 6.98 2.02
N LEU A 46 8.88 7.61 3.13
CA LEU A 46 10.18 8.28 3.22
C LEU A 46 11.36 7.30 3.13
N ALA A 47 11.31 6.22 3.92
CA ALA A 47 12.40 5.24 4.02
C ALA A 47 12.09 3.90 3.33
N GLY A 48 10.84 3.66 2.95
CA GLY A 48 10.42 2.37 2.39
C GLY A 48 10.33 1.22 3.40
N VAL A 49 10.27 1.50 4.72
CA VAL A 49 10.37 0.48 5.78
C VAL A 49 9.06 0.23 6.53
N SER A 50 8.29 1.30 6.81
CA SER A 50 7.15 1.24 7.75
C SER A 50 5.82 1.42 7.02
N ARG A 51 5.43 2.66 6.73
CA ARG A 51 4.11 3.01 6.14
C ARG A 51 3.83 2.34 4.81
N SER A 52 4.76 2.38 3.85
CA SER A 52 4.56 1.77 2.52
C SER A 52 4.43 0.26 2.61
N VAL A 53 5.33 -0.39 3.36
CA VAL A 53 5.33 -1.85 3.60
C VAL A 53 4.01 -2.27 4.23
N THR A 54 3.54 -1.52 5.23
CA THR A 54 2.25 -1.81 5.90
C THR A 54 1.07 -1.80 4.92
N LEU A 55 1.02 -0.82 4.00
CA LEU A 55 -0.05 -0.77 3.00
C LEU A 55 0.06 -1.90 1.95
N VAL A 56 1.27 -2.30 1.59
CA VAL A 56 1.50 -3.44 0.68
C VAL A 56 1.11 -4.77 1.34
N ILE A 57 1.47 -4.98 2.61
CA ILE A 57 1.07 -6.16 3.39
C ILE A 57 -0.46 -6.23 3.49
N ALA A 58 -1.11 -5.12 3.85
CA ALA A 58 -2.57 -5.05 3.91
C ALA A 58 -3.21 -5.39 2.55
N TYR A 59 -2.61 -4.94 1.44
CA TYR A 59 -3.05 -5.30 0.10
C TYR A 59 -2.89 -6.79 -0.19
N ILE A 60 -1.72 -7.39 0.06
CA ILE A 60 -1.44 -8.82 -0.17
C ILE A 60 -2.45 -9.66 0.62
N MET A 61 -2.58 -9.43 1.92
CA MET A 61 -3.54 -10.14 2.79
C MET A 61 -5.00 -9.99 2.34
N THR A 62 -5.34 -8.94 1.59
CA THR A 62 -6.71 -8.72 1.09
C THR A 62 -7.00 -9.47 -0.19
N VAL A 63 -5.98 -9.73 -1.02
CA VAL A 63 -6.15 -10.33 -2.36
C VAL A 63 -5.64 -11.76 -2.46
N THR A 64 -5.10 -12.31 -1.37
CA THR A 64 -4.63 -13.69 -1.22
C THR A 64 -5.12 -14.26 0.10
N ASP A 65 -4.88 -15.56 0.31
CA ASP A 65 -5.18 -16.23 1.58
C ASP A 65 -4.03 -16.11 2.62
N PHE A 66 -3.08 -15.20 2.41
CA PHE A 66 -1.92 -15.05 3.29
C PHE A 66 -2.31 -14.42 4.63
N GLY A 67 -1.77 -14.98 5.72
CA GLY A 67 -1.70 -14.30 7.00
C GLY A 67 -0.72 -13.12 6.95
N TRP A 68 -0.69 -12.31 8.02
CA TRP A 68 0.21 -11.16 8.09
C TRP A 68 1.69 -11.55 8.04
N GLU A 69 2.05 -12.73 8.56
CA GLU A 69 3.42 -13.24 8.58
C GLU A 69 3.89 -13.65 7.18
N ASP A 70 3.09 -14.44 6.45
CA ASP A 70 3.38 -14.82 5.06
C ASP A 70 3.45 -13.59 4.14
N ALA A 71 2.53 -12.65 4.33
CA ALA A 71 2.52 -11.40 3.58
C ALA A 71 3.77 -10.56 3.86
N LEU A 72 4.22 -10.48 5.12
CA LEU A 72 5.45 -9.78 5.50
C LEU A 72 6.69 -10.41 4.88
N HIS A 73 6.77 -11.74 4.81
CA HIS A 73 7.90 -12.43 4.18
C HIS A 73 7.99 -12.27 2.66
N THR A 74 6.93 -11.79 2.01
CA THR A 74 6.88 -11.57 0.57
C THR A 74 7.36 -10.17 0.15
N VAL A 75 7.42 -9.23 1.10
CA VAL A 75 7.77 -7.81 0.86
C VAL A 75 9.21 -7.54 1.27
#